data_AF-A0AA48KSK7-F1
#
_entry.id   AF-A0AA48KSK7-F1
#
_cell.length_a   1.000
_cell.length_b   1.000
_cell.length_c   1.000
_cell.angle_alpha   90.00
_cell.angle_beta   90.00
_cell.angle_gamma   90.00
#
_symmetry.space_group_name_H-M   'P 1'
#
loop_
_entity.id
_entity.type
_entity.pdbx_description
1 polymer ?
#
loop_
_entity_poly.entity_id
_entity_poly.type
_entity_poly.pdbx_seq_one_letter_code
_entity_poly.pdbx_strand_id
1 'polypeptide(L)'
;MNQTELQSLAKPLHNNSRVLYLLYFRPAANPQTGNCPPLNYKAIQELLNSGGANITLGREINEFILELIAEELLEPLTTINDSDSLSGVQFRLPQMLQVQNPALSQRKRINKDWRPNDKTFEEIAQLVGVIQKDYSDTELGEFIAYWLGRPEQTFSEWQWTQKFVLHIRKSRQIKGYNPDSIIGYQQVEKQPEVVIDENTKKLIDRYHGKS
;
A
#
# COMPACT_ATOMS: atom_id res chain seq x y z
N MET A 1 -14.91 -2.76 -0.25
CA MET A 1 -15.30 -2.07 -1.49
C MET A 1 -14.27 -0.99 -1.75
N ASN A 2 -13.69 -0.96 -2.94
CA ASN A 2 -12.57 -0.10 -3.28
C ASN A 2 -13.07 1.30 -3.67
N GLN A 3 -12.16 2.28 -3.75
CA GLN A 3 -12.56 3.67 -4.04
C GLN A 3 -13.13 3.85 -5.46
N THR A 4 -12.64 3.10 -6.46
CA THR A 4 -13.22 3.12 -7.81
C THR A 4 -14.67 2.64 -7.79
N GLU A 5 -14.94 1.51 -7.12
CA GLU A 5 -16.31 0.97 -6.98
C GLU A 5 -17.24 2.01 -6.34
N LEU A 6 -16.78 2.68 -5.28
CA LEU A 6 -17.53 3.75 -4.61
C LEU A 6 -17.82 4.93 -5.55
N GLN A 7 -16.84 5.35 -6.36
CA GLN A 7 -17.02 6.43 -7.32
C GLN A 7 -18.03 6.07 -8.41
N SER A 8 -17.96 4.86 -8.97
CA SER A 8 -18.96 4.39 -9.93
C SER A 8 -20.35 4.27 -9.31
N LEU A 9 -20.48 3.77 -8.08
CA LEU A 9 -21.77 3.69 -7.40
C LEU A 9 -22.36 5.05 -7.00
N ALA A 10 -21.52 6.08 -6.83
CA ALA A 10 -21.94 7.43 -6.51
C ALA A 10 -22.48 8.21 -7.72
N LYS A 11 -22.26 7.74 -8.94
CA LYS A 11 -22.86 8.28 -10.17
C LYS A 11 -24.39 8.11 -10.16
N PRO A 12 -25.13 8.84 -11.01
CA PRO A 12 -26.59 8.74 -11.07
C PRO A 12 -27.07 7.39 -11.63
N LEU A 13 -27.07 6.37 -10.78
CA LEU A 13 -27.63 5.04 -10.99
C LEU A 13 -29.03 4.90 -10.38
N HIS A 14 -29.82 3.92 -10.81
CA HIS A 14 -31.02 3.49 -10.10
C HIS A 14 -30.67 2.88 -8.74
N ASN A 15 -31.55 3.09 -7.76
CA ASN A 15 -31.38 2.49 -6.43
C ASN A 15 -31.38 0.97 -6.49
N ASN A 16 -32.23 0.37 -7.33
CA ASN A 16 -32.27 -1.08 -7.52
C ASN A 16 -30.96 -1.61 -8.14
N SER A 17 -30.33 -0.87 -9.04
CA SER A 17 -29.00 -1.23 -9.58
C SER A 17 -27.92 -1.22 -8.50
N ARG A 18 -27.94 -0.22 -7.60
CA ARG A 18 -27.03 -0.21 -6.43
C ARG A 18 -27.29 -1.38 -5.49
N VAL A 19 -28.55 -1.67 -5.18
CA VAL A 19 -28.95 -2.81 -4.34
C VAL A 19 -28.49 -4.13 -4.98
N LEU A 20 -28.72 -4.29 -6.28
CA LEU A 20 -28.31 -5.45 -7.04
C LEU A 20 -26.80 -5.63 -7.02
N TYR A 21 -26.03 -4.57 -7.24
CA TYR A 21 -24.57 -4.63 -7.15
C TYR A 21 -24.11 -5.05 -5.74
N LEU A 22 -24.60 -4.37 -4.70
CA LEU A 22 -24.12 -4.52 -3.33
C LEU A 22 -24.54 -5.83 -2.67
N LEU A 23 -25.76 -6.30 -2.93
CA LEU A 23 -26.34 -7.44 -2.23
C LEU A 23 -26.37 -8.73 -3.07
N TYR A 24 -26.41 -8.64 -4.39
CA TYR A 24 -26.45 -9.81 -5.26
C TYR A 24 -25.07 -10.14 -5.87
N PHE A 25 -24.48 -9.20 -6.61
CA PHE A 25 -23.25 -9.48 -7.37
C PHE A 25 -22.00 -9.49 -6.49
N ARG A 26 -21.77 -8.41 -5.72
CA ARG A 26 -20.53 -8.20 -4.97
C ARG A 26 -20.24 -9.28 -3.92
N PRO A 27 -21.22 -9.79 -3.15
CA PRO A 27 -20.97 -10.86 -2.17
C PRO A 27 -20.75 -12.22 -2.82
N ALA A 28 -21.34 -12.45 -4.01
CA ALA A 28 -21.23 -13.71 -4.74
C ALA A 28 -19.98 -13.80 -5.64
N ALA A 29 -19.28 -12.68 -5.86
CA ALA A 29 -18.10 -12.61 -6.71
C ALA A 29 -16.87 -13.28 -6.08
N ASN A 30 -16.10 -14.01 -6.88
CA ASN A 30 -14.84 -14.59 -6.44
C ASN A 30 -13.81 -13.47 -6.14
N PRO A 31 -13.24 -13.40 -4.93
CA PRO A 31 -12.34 -12.30 -4.54
C PRO A 31 -11.07 -12.15 -5.40
N GLN A 32 -10.60 -13.23 -6.04
CA GLN A 32 -9.39 -13.23 -6.86
C GLN A 32 -9.66 -12.95 -8.33
N THR A 33 -10.77 -13.46 -8.87
CA THR A 33 -11.06 -13.40 -10.33
C THR A 33 -12.19 -12.45 -10.69
N GLY A 34 -12.97 -11.97 -9.72
CA GLY A 34 -14.11 -11.09 -9.96
C GLY A 34 -15.31 -11.76 -10.60
N ASN A 35 -15.22 -13.04 -10.94
CA ASN A 35 -16.29 -13.76 -11.61
C ASN A 35 -17.45 -14.06 -10.64
N CYS A 36 -18.68 -13.85 -11.10
CA CYS A 36 -19.91 -14.18 -10.41
C CYS A 36 -20.48 -15.54 -10.89
N PRO A 37 -21.33 -16.18 -10.08
CA PRO A 37 -22.15 -17.28 -10.56
C PRO A 37 -23.11 -16.83 -11.67
N PRO A 38 -23.66 -17.79 -12.46
CA PRO A 38 -24.68 -17.51 -13.47
C PRO A 38 -25.86 -16.71 -12.91
N LEU A 39 -26.35 -15.74 -13.67
CA LEU A 39 -27.44 -14.88 -13.28
C LEU A 39 -28.73 -15.68 -13.02
N ASN A 40 -29.42 -15.39 -11.92
CA ASN A 40 -30.68 -16.03 -11.56
C ASN A 40 -31.76 -14.96 -11.33
N TYR A 41 -32.65 -14.79 -12.30
CA TYR A 41 -33.74 -13.81 -12.20
C TYR A 41 -34.66 -14.04 -11.02
N LYS A 42 -34.96 -15.29 -10.66
CA LYS A 42 -35.86 -15.58 -9.53
C LYS A 42 -35.27 -15.04 -8.22
N ALA A 43 -33.98 -15.29 -7.99
CA ALA A 43 -33.28 -14.77 -6.81
C ALA A 43 -33.21 -13.23 -6.81
N ILE A 44 -33.04 -12.61 -7.98
CA ILE A 44 -33.04 -11.14 -8.11
C ILE A 44 -34.44 -10.55 -7.82
N GLN A 45 -35.50 -11.16 -8.34
CA GLN A 45 -36.88 -10.74 -8.07
C GLN A 45 -37.20 -10.86 -6.58
N GLU A 46 -36.85 -11.98 -5.94
CA GLU A 46 -37.03 -12.18 -4.51
C GLU A 46 -36.28 -11.10 -3.70
N LEU A 47 -35.03 -10.81 -4.06
CA LEU A 47 -34.22 -9.78 -3.41
C LEU A 47 -34.86 -8.39 -3.55
N LEU A 48 -35.16 -7.94 -4.76
CA LEU A 48 -35.63 -6.58 -5.01
C LEU A 48 -37.07 -6.37 -4.51
N ASN A 49 -37.95 -7.35 -4.67
CA ASN A 49 -39.34 -7.24 -4.23
C ASN A 49 -39.51 -7.36 -2.71
N SER A 50 -38.53 -7.94 -1.99
CA SER A 50 -38.52 -7.93 -0.52
C SER A 50 -38.55 -6.51 0.08
N GLY A 51 -38.02 -5.53 -0.66
CA GLY A 51 -38.05 -4.11 -0.31
C GLY A 51 -39.29 -3.36 -0.79
N GLY A 52 -40.32 -4.06 -1.30
CA GLY A 52 -41.54 -3.46 -1.84
C GLY A 52 -41.44 -3.01 -3.31
N ALA A 53 -40.38 -3.38 -4.03
CA ALA A 53 -40.39 -3.28 -5.48
C ALA A 53 -41.45 -4.24 -6.06
N ASN A 54 -42.06 -3.87 -7.19
CA ASN A 54 -43.05 -4.71 -7.89
C ASN A 54 -42.47 -5.20 -9.23
N ILE A 55 -41.22 -5.67 -9.21
CA ILE A 55 -40.54 -6.12 -10.42
C ILE A 55 -41.08 -7.50 -10.79
N THR A 56 -41.68 -7.57 -11.97
CA THR A 56 -42.30 -8.81 -12.47
C THR A 56 -41.72 -9.23 -13.80
N LEU A 57 -41.15 -8.29 -14.57
CA LEU A 57 -40.66 -8.54 -15.91
C LEU A 57 -39.13 -8.63 -15.92
N GLY A 58 -38.59 -9.62 -16.63
CA GLY A 58 -37.14 -9.78 -16.80
C GLY A 58 -36.48 -8.58 -17.49
N ARG A 59 -37.23 -7.83 -18.31
CA ARG A 59 -36.74 -6.61 -18.96
C ARG A 59 -36.32 -5.53 -17.95
N GLU A 60 -37.05 -5.39 -16.84
CA GLU A 60 -36.74 -4.40 -15.80
C GLU A 60 -35.41 -4.75 -15.12
N ILE A 61 -35.16 -6.05 -14.91
CA ILE A 61 -33.88 -6.55 -14.40
C ILE A 61 -32.74 -6.25 -15.38
N ASN A 62 -32.99 -6.45 -16.68
CA ASN A 62 -32.01 -6.13 -17.72
C ASN A 62 -31.62 -4.66 -17.71
N GLU A 63 -32.59 -3.74 -17.57
CA GLU A 63 -32.30 -2.30 -17.47
C GLU A 63 -31.32 -1.99 -16.33
N PHE A 64 -31.52 -2.57 -15.14
CA PHE A 64 -30.61 -2.39 -14.01
C PHE A 64 -29.22 -2.98 -14.28
N ILE A 65 -29.15 -4.13 -14.94
CA ILE A 65 -27.87 -4.78 -15.28
C ILE A 65 -27.11 -3.98 -16.33
N LEU A 66 -27.80 -3.51 -17.37
CA LEU A 66 -27.21 -2.67 -18.43
C LEU A 66 -26.66 -1.36 -17.86
N GLU A 67 -27.35 -0.77 -16.88
CA GLU A 67 -26.86 0.42 -16.17
C GLU A 67 -25.54 0.15 -15.43
N LEU A 68 -25.42 -1.02 -14.78
CA LEU A 68 -24.17 -1.43 -14.12
C LEU A 68 -23.04 -1.74 -15.11
N ILE A 69 -23.37 -2.26 -16.31
CA ILE A 69 -22.41 -2.46 -17.38
C ILE A 69 -21.91 -1.12 -17.91
N ALA A 70 -22.82 -0.15 -18.10
CA ALA A 70 -22.47 1.19 -18.58
C ALA A 70 -21.50 1.91 -17.64
N GLU A 71 -21.59 1.65 -16.33
CA GLU A 71 -20.66 2.20 -15.32
C GLU A 71 -19.41 1.34 -15.06
N GLU A 72 -19.16 0.35 -15.92
CA GLU A 72 -18.06 -0.61 -15.85
C GLU A 72 -18.00 -1.38 -14.51
N LEU A 73 -19.12 -1.46 -13.80
CA LEU A 73 -19.22 -2.24 -12.56
C LEU A 73 -19.39 -3.73 -12.86
N LEU A 74 -19.97 -4.07 -14.01
CA LEU A 74 -20.13 -5.43 -14.53
C LEU A 74 -19.57 -5.55 -15.94
N GLU A 75 -18.97 -6.69 -16.22
CA GLU A 75 -18.50 -7.08 -17.56
C GLU A 75 -19.08 -8.48 -17.87
N PRO A 76 -19.83 -8.66 -18.97
CA PRO A 76 -20.33 -9.98 -19.35
C PRO A 76 -19.21 -10.88 -19.88
N LEU A 77 -19.21 -12.15 -19.49
CA LEU A 77 -18.23 -13.14 -19.97
C LEU A 77 -18.60 -13.74 -21.33
N THR A 78 -19.80 -13.46 -21.82
CA THR A 78 -20.32 -13.90 -23.12
C THR A 78 -20.86 -12.71 -23.88
N THR A 79 -20.86 -12.79 -25.22
CA THR A 79 -21.54 -11.78 -26.05
C THR A 79 -23.03 -11.76 -25.70
N ILE A 80 -23.53 -10.57 -25.37
CA ILE A 80 -24.95 -10.33 -25.09
C ILE A 80 -25.56 -9.69 -26.35
N ASN A 81 -26.75 -10.13 -26.74
CA ASN A 81 -27.59 -9.42 -27.69
C ASN A 81 -28.69 -8.67 -26.91
N ASP A 82 -29.09 -7.49 -27.39
CA ASP A 82 -30.05 -6.61 -26.70
C ASP A 82 -31.44 -7.23 -26.51
N SER A 83 -31.80 -8.24 -27.30
CA SER A 83 -33.10 -8.92 -27.23
C SER A 83 -33.13 -10.14 -26.31
N ASP A 84 -31.99 -10.61 -25.83
CA ASP A 84 -31.90 -11.90 -25.16
C ASP A 84 -32.12 -11.77 -23.65
N SER A 85 -32.64 -12.84 -23.05
CA SER A 85 -32.64 -12.95 -21.60
C SER A 85 -31.21 -13.07 -21.11
N LEU A 86 -30.86 -12.27 -20.11
CA LEU A 86 -29.57 -12.34 -19.42
C LEU A 86 -29.52 -13.46 -18.37
N SER A 87 -30.62 -14.18 -18.16
CA SER A 87 -30.68 -15.29 -17.21
C SER A 87 -29.67 -16.37 -17.58
N GLY A 88 -28.87 -16.81 -16.61
CA GLY A 88 -27.77 -17.77 -16.81
C GLY A 88 -26.47 -17.16 -17.33
N VAL A 89 -26.45 -15.89 -17.76
CA VAL A 89 -25.22 -15.21 -18.18
C VAL A 89 -24.30 -15.02 -16.98
N GLN A 90 -22.99 -15.19 -17.20
CA GLN A 90 -21.99 -14.92 -16.19
C GLN A 90 -21.37 -13.54 -16.38
N PHE A 91 -21.11 -12.89 -15.26
CA PHE A 91 -20.51 -11.55 -15.21
C PHE A 91 -19.23 -11.56 -14.39
N ARG A 92 -18.38 -10.57 -14.64
CA ARG A 92 -17.19 -10.24 -13.86
C ARG A 92 -17.33 -8.83 -13.29
N LEU A 93 -16.76 -8.60 -12.11
CA LEU A 93 -16.65 -7.28 -11.48
C LEU A 93 -15.21 -6.76 -11.68
N PRO A 94 -14.92 -6.03 -12.77
CA PRO A 94 -13.56 -5.59 -13.06
C PRO A 94 -13.04 -4.58 -12.03
N GLN A 95 -13.89 -3.65 -11.58
CA GLN A 95 -13.52 -2.64 -10.59
C GLN A 95 -13.24 -3.21 -9.19
N MET A 96 -13.81 -4.38 -8.86
CA MET A 96 -13.49 -5.09 -7.62
C MET A 96 -12.04 -5.55 -7.59
N LEU A 97 -11.48 -5.90 -8.75
CA LEU A 97 -10.10 -6.35 -8.91
C LEU A 97 -9.11 -5.20 -9.04
N GLN A 98 -9.59 -3.96 -9.15
CA GLN A 98 -8.71 -2.79 -9.10
C GLN A 98 -8.18 -2.63 -7.67
N VAL A 99 -7.15 -3.41 -7.37
CA VAL A 99 -6.28 -3.20 -6.24
C VAL A 99 -5.67 -1.82 -6.44
N GLN A 100 -5.96 -0.90 -5.53
CA GLN A 100 -5.17 0.31 -5.40
C GLN A 100 -3.72 -0.12 -5.19
N ASN A 101 -2.91 0.02 -6.25
CA ASN A 101 -1.56 -0.51 -6.42
C ASN A 101 -1.39 -2.04 -6.39
N PRO A 102 -1.22 -2.73 -7.54
CA PRO A 102 -0.80 -4.14 -7.58
C PRO A 102 0.55 -4.40 -6.86
N ALA A 103 1.40 -3.38 -6.73
CA ALA A 103 2.63 -3.42 -5.93
C ALA A 103 2.38 -3.69 -4.43
N LEU A 104 1.20 -3.35 -3.90
CA LEU A 104 0.82 -3.60 -2.50
C LEU A 104 0.32 -5.04 -2.28
N SER A 105 -0.07 -5.76 -3.33
CA SER A 105 -0.70 -7.09 -3.21
C SER A 105 0.22 -8.26 -3.54
N GLN A 106 1.27 -8.06 -4.36
CA GLN A 106 2.24 -9.12 -4.62
C GLN A 106 3.23 -9.23 -3.46
N ARG A 107 3.04 -10.25 -2.61
CA ARG A 107 4.03 -10.59 -1.59
C ARG A 107 5.19 -11.33 -2.21
N LYS A 108 6.39 -10.81 -2.07
CA LYS A 108 7.63 -11.41 -2.57
C LYS A 108 8.62 -11.57 -1.43
N ARG A 109 9.47 -12.58 -1.54
CA ARG A 109 10.67 -12.69 -0.72
C ARG A 109 11.63 -11.56 -1.12
N ILE A 110 12.43 -11.07 -0.17
CA ILE A 110 13.50 -10.14 -0.52
C ILE A 110 14.52 -10.87 -1.41
N ASN A 111 15.13 -10.14 -2.34
CA ASN A 111 16.20 -10.65 -3.19
C ASN A 111 17.43 -9.73 -3.08
N LYS A 112 18.57 -10.14 -3.67
CA LYS A 112 19.84 -9.41 -3.58
C LYS A 112 19.80 -8.05 -4.30
N ASP A 113 18.98 -7.97 -5.34
CA ASP A 113 18.86 -6.79 -6.19
C ASP A 113 17.74 -5.85 -5.72
N TRP A 114 17.12 -6.16 -4.57
CA TRP A 114 16.01 -5.39 -4.05
C TRP A 114 16.47 -3.98 -3.71
N ARG A 115 15.67 -3.00 -4.13
CA ARG A 115 15.85 -1.58 -3.83
C ARG A 115 14.47 -1.00 -3.53
N PRO A 116 14.33 -0.17 -2.48
CA PRO A 116 13.06 0.50 -2.24
C PRO A 116 12.78 1.48 -3.38
N ASN A 117 11.51 1.67 -3.72
CA ASN A 117 11.11 2.77 -4.60
C ASN A 117 11.36 4.11 -3.90
N ASP A 118 12.13 5.01 -4.53
CA ASP A 118 12.57 6.27 -3.92
C ASP A 118 11.42 7.13 -3.40
N LYS A 119 10.36 7.31 -4.20
CA LYS A 119 9.19 8.09 -3.80
C LYS A 119 8.50 7.50 -2.57
N THR A 120 8.29 6.17 -2.57
CA THR A 120 7.66 5.48 -1.44
C THR A 120 8.55 5.52 -0.20
N PHE A 121 9.86 5.41 -0.37
CA PHE A 121 10.83 5.51 0.71
C PHE A 121 10.78 6.89 1.37
N GLU A 122 10.84 7.97 0.57
CA GLU A 122 10.79 9.35 1.06
C GLU A 122 9.49 9.65 1.81
N GLU A 123 8.35 9.20 1.27
CA GLU A 123 7.03 9.35 1.89
C GLU A 123 7.00 8.67 3.26
N ILE A 124 7.42 7.40 3.33
CA ILE A 124 7.43 6.65 4.59
C ILE A 124 8.46 7.22 5.57
N ALA A 125 9.65 7.61 5.11
CA ALA A 125 10.69 8.24 5.92
C ALA A 125 10.17 9.52 6.58
N GLN A 126 9.45 10.35 5.83
CA GLN A 126 8.82 11.57 6.35
C GLN A 126 7.75 11.26 7.41
N LEU A 127 6.89 10.28 7.17
CA LEU A 127 5.86 9.86 8.13
C LEU A 127 6.46 9.28 9.43
N VAL A 128 7.55 8.53 9.30
CA VAL A 128 8.27 7.91 10.44
C VAL A 128 9.21 8.92 11.13
N GLY A 129 9.39 10.13 10.58
CA GLY A 129 10.23 11.17 11.16
C GLY A 129 11.74 10.91 11.00
N VAL A 130 12.15 10.22 9.94
CA VAL A 130 13.56 10.08 9.57
C VAL A 130 14.00 11.36 8.84
N ILE A 131 14.93 12.11 9.45
CA ILE A 131 15.36 13.43 8.96
C ILE A 131 16.22 13.30 7.69
N GLN A 132 17.13 12.33 7.67
CA GLN A 132 17.99 12.01 6.53
C GLN A 132 17.28 11.00 5.62
N LYS A 133 16.78 11.48 4.48
CA LYS A 133 16.01 10.71 3.49
C LYS A 133 16.88 9.91 2.51
N ASP A 134 18.17 9.81 2.79
CA ASP A 134 19.14 8.99 2.10
C ASP A 134 19.45 7.71 2.89
N TYR A 135 20.00 6.72 2.22
CA TYR A 135 20.49 5.48 2.82
C TYR A 135 21.80 5.05 2.15
N SER A 136 22.70 4.47 2.94
CA SER A 136 23.98 3.95 2.44
C SER A 136 23.84 2.53 1.87
N ASP A 137 24.76 2.15 0.98
CA ASP A 137 24.86 0.77 0.47
C ASP A 137 25.08 -0.24 1.61
N THR A 138 25.76 0.17 2.67
CA THR A 138 25.96 -0.65 3.87
C THR A 138 24.65 -0.92 4.61
N GLU A 139 23.84 0.11 4.87
CA GLU A 139 22.53 -0.02 5.53
C GLU A 139 21.59 -0.93 4.72
N LEU A 140 21.62 -0.78 3.39
CA LEU A 140 20.85 -1.64 2.49
C LEU A 140 21.35 -3.09 2.50
N GLY A 141 22.67 -3.29 2.41
CA GLY A 141 23.29 -4.61 2.43
C GLY A 141 23.02 -5.37 3.72
N GLU A 142 23.12 -4.71 4.87
CA GLU A 142 22.78 -5.27 6.19
C GLU A 142 21.31 -5.72 6.23
N PHE A 143 20.40 -4.89 5.73
CA PHE A 143 18.97 -5.21 5.69
C PHE A 143 18.67 -6.42 4.80
N ILE A 144 19.21 -6.43 3.57
CA ILE A 144 19.03 -7.54 2.63
C ILE A 144 19.60 -8.83 3.22
N ALA A 145 20.80 -8.81 3.79
CA ALA A 145 21.43 -9.99 4.39
C ALA A 145 20.60 -10.56 5.54
N TYR A 146 20.07 -9.71 6.43
CA TYR A 146 19.23 -10.13 7.54
C TYR A 146 17.96 -10.84 7.08
N TRP A 147 17.32 -10.36 6.01
CA TRP A 147 16.06 -10.92 5.51
C TRP A 147 16.27 -12.08 4.52
N LEU A 148 17.40 -12.17 3.83
CA LEU A 148 17.78 -13.35 3.05
C LEU A 148 17.95 -14.59 3.94
N GLY A 149 18.37 -14.41 5.20
CA GLY A 149 18.40 -15.48 6.20
C GLY A 149 17.01 -15.97 6.65
N ARG A 150 15.91 -15.35 6.18
CA ARG A 150 14.53 -15.66 6.57
C ARG A 150 13.62 -15.83 5.34
N PRO A 151 13.86 -16.85 4.50
CA PRO A 151 13.13 -17.04 3.25
C PRO A 151 11.63 -17.32 3.43
N GLU A 152 11.20 -17.76 4.61
CA GLU A 152 9.78 -17.98 4.94
C GLU A 152 8.96 -16.67 4.96
N GLN A 153 9.62 -15.52 5.09
CA GLN A 153 8.96 -14.23 5.24
C GLN A 153 8.72 -13.58 3.88
N THR A 154 7.44 -13.42 3.52
CA THR A 154 7.02 -12.74 2.28
C THR A 154 6.22 -11.49 2.62
N PHE A 155 6.62 -10.35 2.06
CA PHE A 155 5.95 -9.07 2.27
C PHE A 155 5.72 -8.38 0.92
N SER A 156 4.79 -7.43 0.89
CA SER A 156 4.64 -6.55 -0.28
C SER A 156 5.78 -5.54 -0.35
N GLU A 157 5.96 -4.91 -1.51
CA GLU A 157 7.03 -3.93 -1.73
C GLU A 157 7.00 -2.81 -0.70
N TRP A 158 5.79 -2.27 -0.45
CA TRP A 158 5.59 -1.23 0.56
C TRP A 158 5.94 -1.69 1.97
N GLN A 159 5.61 -2.93 2.34
CA GLN A 159 5.97 -3.49 3.64
C GLN A 159 7.48 -3.69 3.78
N TRP A 160 8.18 -4.06 2.70
CA TRP A 160 9.63 -4.12 2.67
C TRP A 160 10.24 -2.73 2.88
N THR A 161 9.78 -1.73 2.13
CA THR A 161 10.21 -0.33 2.29
C THR A 161 9.94 0.19 3.70
N GLN A 162 8.76 -0.08 4.28
CA GLN A 162 8.44 0.32 5.65
C GLN A 162 9.39 -0.33 6.67
N LYS A 163 9.64 -1.65 6.55
CA LYS A 163 10.59 -2.36 7.41
C LYS A 163 12.00 -1.80 7.27
N PHE A 164 12.39 -1.41 6.06
CA PHE A 164 13.69 -0.83 5.78
C PHE A 164 13.84 0.55 6.43
N VAL A 165 12.86 1.45 6.28
CA VAL A 165 12.85 2.75 6.95
C VAL A 165 12.94 2.60 8.47
N LEU A 166 12.19 1.67 9.06
CA LEU A 166 12.25 1.38 10.49
C LEU A 166 13.61 0.82 10.92
N HIS A 167 14.22 -0.02 10.09
CA HIS A 167 15.56 -0.55 10.32
C HIS A 167 16.59 0.57 10.35
N ILE A 168 16.58 1.48 9.37
CA ILE A 168 17.45 2.66 9.33
C ILE A 168 17.26 3.52 10.57
N ARG A 169 16.01 3.87 10.89
CA ARG A 169 15.70 4.68 12.09
C ARG A 169 16.30 4.06 13.34
N LYS A 170 16.11 2.75 13.53
CA LYS A 170 16.64 2.02 14.69
C LYS A 170 18.17 1.97 14.67
N SER A 171 18.78 1.70 13.53
CA SER A 171 20.25 1.63 13.37
C SER A 171 20.90 2.98 13.73
N ARG A 172 20.36 4.09 13.24
CA ARG A 172 20.85 5.45 13.52
C ARG A 172 20.61 5.89 14.98
N GLN A 173 19.52 5.46 15.59
CA GLN A 173 19.28 5.68 17.02
C GLN A 173 20.30 4.92 17.89
N ILE A 174 20.59 3.66 17.56
CA ILE A 174 21.52 2.81 18.34
C ILE A 174 22.97 3.29 18.18
N LYS A 175 23.39 3.65 16.97
CA LYS A 175 24.75 4.10 16.69
C LYS A 175 25.08 5.44 17.35
N GLY A 176 24.12 6.11 17.98
CA GLY A 176 24.29 7.44 18.57
C GLY A 176 24.63 8.41 17.45
N TYR A 177 23.61 8.93 16.78
CA TYR A 177 23.77 9.97 15.78
C TYR A 177 24.61 11.13 16.35
N ASN A 178 25.91 11.15 16.04
CA ASN A 178 26.71 12.36 15.98
C ASN A 178 26.53 12.87 14.56
N PRO A 179 25.59 13.81 14.31
CA PRO A 179 25.75 14.61 13.12
C PRO A 179 27.09 15.33 13.31
N ASP A 180 27.95 15.32 12.31
CA ASP A 180 28.75 16.52 12.15
C ASP A 180 27.75 17.69 12.17
N SER A 181 27.93 18.55 13.16
CA SER A 181 26.95 19.50 13.66
C SER A 181 26.53 20.47 12.56
N ILE A 182 25.42 20.18 11.89
CA ILE A 182 24.75 21.12 11.00
C ILE A 182 23.60 21.72 11.79
N ILE A 183 23.84 22.89 12.38
CA ILE A 183 22.78 23.80 12.82
C ILE A 183 22.67 24.85 11.70
N GLY A 184 21.68 24.68 10.81
CA GLY A 184 21.44 25.59 9.68
C GLY A 184 22.43 25.42 8.52
N TYR A 185 22.80 26.51 7.82
CA TYR A 185 23.66 26.48 6.62
C TYR A 185 25.17 26.56 6.91
N GLN A 186 25.60 26.39 8.15
CA GLN A 186 27.00 26.60 8.52
C GLN A 186 27.67 25.29 8.92
N GLN A 187 28.68 24.89 8.14
CA GLN A 187 29.62 23.85 8.54
C GLN A 187 30.58 24.45 9.57
N VAL A 188 30.52 23.95 10.81
CA VAL A 188 31.50 24.28 11.85
C VAL A 188 32.47 23.12 11.92
N GLU A 189 33.68 23.28 11.37
CA GLU A 189 34.79 22.39 11.69
C GLU A 189 35.11 22.52 13.18
N LYS A 190 35.09 21.39 13.88
CA LYS A 190 35.43 21.33 15.29
C LYS A 190 36.95 21.39 15.43
N GLN A 191 37.49 22.55 15.78
CA GLN A 191 38.66 22.63 16.66
C GLN A 191 38.17 22.97 18.07
N PRO A 192 38.90 22.71 19.18
CA PRO A 192 40.28 22.22 19.41
C PRO A 192 40.32 21.04 20.44
N GLU A 193 41.46 20.48 20.86
CA GLU A 193 42.20 20.77 22.13
C GLU A 193 43.26 19.65 22.35
N VAL A 194 44.47 19.78 22.90
CA VAL A 194 45.29 20.85 23.50
C VAL A 194 46.75 20.52 23.09
N VAL A 195 47.48 21.45 22.48
CA VAL A 195 48.96 21.33 22.42
C VAL A 195 49.47 21.75 23.80
N ILE A 196 50.03 20.79 24.53
CA ILE A 196 50.63 21.05 25.84
C ILE A 196 51.86 21.93 25.62
N ASP A 197 51.78 23.19 26.04
CA ASP A 197 52.89 24.12 25.95
C ASP A 197 54.03 23.69 26.89
N GLU A 198 55.28 23.92 26.50
CA GLU A 198 56.48 23.51 27.27
C GLU A 198 56.54 24.17 28.65
N ASN A 199 55.84 25.30 28.83
CA ASN A 199 55.67 25.95 30.13
C ASN A 199 54.81 25.13 31.10
N THR A 200 53.84 24.36 30.61
CA THR A 200 52.97 23.52 31.45
C THR A 200 53.74 22.33 32.01
N LYS A 201 54.66 21.74 31.22
CA LYS A 201 55.59 20.69 31.70
C LYS A 201 56.56 21.21 32.77
N LYS A 202 57.17 22.38 32.55
CA LYS A 202 58.09 22.99 33.54
C LYS A 202 57.42 23.34 34.86
N LEU A 203 56.10 23.54 34.86
CA LEU A 203 55.33 23.79 36.08
C LEU A 203 55.15 22.50 36.87
N ILE A 204 54.90 21.38 36.19
CA ILE A 204 54.72 20.05 36.80
C ILE A 204 56.03 19.56 37.44
N ASP A 205 57.16 19.73 36.76
CA ASP A 205 58.49 19.34 37.31
C ASP A 205 58.87 20.11 38.57
N ARG A 206 58.38 21.36 38.73
CA ARG A 206 58.68 22.20 39.89
C ARG A 206 57.98 21.74 41.17
N TYR A 207 56.92 20.93 41.06
CA TYR A 207 56.11 20.50 42.21
C TYR A 207 56.28 19.02 42.58
N HIS A 208 57.05 18.23 41.82
CA HIS A 208 57.36 16.83 42.17
C HIS A 208 58.61 16.64 43.07
N GLY A 209 59.25 17.73 43.51
CA GLY A 209 60.51 17.70 44.26
C GLY A 209 60.47 18.16 45.72
N LYS A 210 59.32 18.09 46.42
CA LYS A 210 59.25 18.32 47.87
C LYS A 210 58.39 17.27 48.56
N SER A 211 59.01 16.13 48.87
CA SER A 211 58.71 15.33 50.06
C SER A 211 60.01 14.90 50.71
#